data_AF-A0A928HKP8-F1
#
_entry.id   AF-A0A928HKP8-F1
#
_cell.length_a   1.000
_cell.length_b   1.000
_cell.length_c   1.000
_cell.angle_alpha   90.00
_cell.angle_beta   90.00
_cell.angle_gamma   90.00
#
_symmetry.space_group_name_H-M   'P 1'
#
loop_
_entity.id
_entity.type
_entity.pdbx_description
1 polymer ?
#
loop_
_entity_poly.entity_id
_entity_poly.type
_entity_poly.pdbx_seq_one_letter_code
_entity_poly.pdbx_strand_id
1 'polypeptide(L)' 'MSKIEDKILGKEKSLPAQQHKKDIFSTAVVWTVSREGCGSNLINGKMAYEMLSPDGKKKALKGSKKISDKGFVFERKI' A
#
# COMPACT_ATOMS: atom_id res chain seq x y z
N MET A 1 31.59 40.51 -7.94
CA MET A 1 30.70 39.50 -8.55
C MET A 1 30.89 38.19 -7.78
N SER A 2 30.57 38.17 -6.49
CA SER A 2 29.29 37.84 -5.83
C SER A 2 28.91 36.36 -5.94
N LYS A 3 29.30 35.60 -4.90
CA LYS A 3 29.03 34.17 -4.58
C LYS A 3 27.53 33.79 -4.45
N ILE A 4 26.63 34.57 -5.05
CA ILE A 4 25.18 34.48 -4.84
C ILE A 4 24.51 33.70 -5.97
N GLU A 5 25.13 33.63 -7.15
CA GLU A 5 24.53 32.96 -8.32
C GLU A 5 24.53 31.42 -8.22
N ASP A 6 25.43 30.83 -7.41
CA ASP A 6 25.48 29.37 -7.17
C ASP A 6 24.35 28.84 -6.27
N LYS A 7 23.49 29.71 -5.71
CA LYS A 7 22.34 29.28 -4.88
C LYS A 7 21.00 29.22 -5.63
N ILE A 8 20.94 29.69 -6.88
CA ILE A 8 19.67 29.77 -7.63
C ILE A 8 19.41 28.48 -8.43
N LEU A 9 20.48 27.80 -8.86
CA LEU A 9 20.36 26.49 -9.49
C LEU A 9 20.30 25.43 -8.37
N GLY A 10 19.14 25.35 -7.72
CA GLY A 10 18.80 24.24 -6.85
C GLY A 10 19.09 22.96 -7.61
N LYS A 11 20.21 22.31 -7.29
CA LYS A 11 20.44 20.92 -7.66
C LYS A 11 19.27 20.18 -7.05
N GLU A 12 18.24 19.91 -7.86
CA GLU A 12 17.31 18.83 -7.60
C GLU A 12 18.20 17.62 -7.43
N LYS A 13 18.50 17.30 -6.17
CA LYS A 13 18.88 15.96 -5.78
C LYS A 13 17.72 15.14 -6.30
N SER A 14 17.92 14.50 -7.44
CA SER A 14 17.06 13.49 -7.97
C SER A 14 16.75 12.58 -6.79
N LEU A 15 15.53 12.74 -6.25
CA LEU A 15 15.00 11.89 -5.21
C LEU A 15 15.25 10.47 -5.73
N PRO A 16 15.84 9.58 -4.91
CA PRO A 16 16.19 8.25 -5.38
C PRO A 16 14.95 7.66 -6.02
N ALA A 17 15.11 7.23 -7.28
CA ALA A 17 14.07 6.70 -8.16
C ALA A 17 13.02 6.04 -7.29
N GLN A 18 11.86 6.71 -7.18
CA GLN A 18 10.77 6.32 -6.31
C GLN A 18 10.45 4.89 -6.70
N GLN A 19 10.98 3.92 -5.95
CA GLN A 19 10.70 2.51 -6.16
C GLN A 19 9.20 2.47 -6.28
N HIS A 20 8.69 2.02 -7.43
CA HIS A 20 7.28 1.77 -7.62
C HIS A 20 6.88 0.81 -6.50
N LYS A 21 6.47 1.36 -5.35
CA LYS A 21 5.77 0.64 -4.31
C LYS A 21 4.58 0.15 -5.09
N LYS A 22 4.57 -1.13 -5.47
CA LYS A 22 3.38 -1.78 -6.00
C LYS A 22 2.29 -1.33 -5.07
N ASP A 23 1.38 -0.48 -5.53
CA ASP A 23 0.37 0.10 -4.68
C ASP A 23 -0.63 -1.02 -4.42
N ILE A 24 -0.28 -1.85 -3.44
CA ILE A 24 -0.99 -3.07 -3.05
C ILE A 24 -2.41 -2.77 -2.55
N PHE A 25 -2.70 -1.48 -2.34
CA PHE A 25 -3.98 -0.94 -1.94
C PHE A 25 -4.54 0.06 -2.97
N SER A 26 -4.02 0.06 -4.19
CA SER A 26 -4.65 0.78 -5.30
C SER A 26 -6.02 0.19 -5.63
N THR A 27 -6.85 0.98 -6.28
CA THR A 27 -8.18 0.55 -6.75
C THR A 27 -8.12 -0.58 -7.76
N ALA A 28 -6.99 -0.76 -8.45
CA ALA A 28 -6.76 -1.84 -9.41
C ALA A 28 -6.43 -3.19 -8.75
N VAL A 29 -6.01 -3.20 -7.48
CA VAL A 29 -5.73 -4.43 -6.74
C VAL A 29 -7.02 -4.94 -6.11
N VAL A 30 -7.32 -6.23 -6.26
CA VAL A 30 -8.50 -6.86 -5.67
C VAL A 30 -8.10 -7.79 -4.53
N TRP A 31 -8.82 -7.67 -3.42
CA TRP A 31 -8.70 -8.52 -2.24
C TRP A 31 -9.98 -9.29 -2.04
N THR A 32 -9.85 -10.57 -1.71
CA THR A 32 -10.94 -11.38 -1.18
C THR A 32 -10.99 -11.17 0.32
N VAL A 33 -12.15 -10.84 0.87
CA VAL A 33 -12.37 -10.73 2.30
C VAL A 33 -13.44 -11.72 2.70
N SER A 34 -13.08 -12.63 3.59
CA SER A 34 -14.00 -13.65 4.10
C SER A 34 -14.06 -13.63 5.62
N ARG A 35 -15.19 -14.07 6.16
CA ARG A 35 -15.34 -14.39 7.57
C ARG A 35 -15.95 -15.78 7.67
N GLU A 36 -15.45 -16.55 8.62
CA GLU A 36 -15.95 -17.91 8.85
C GLU A 36 -17.47 -17.89 9.07
N GLY A 37 -18.19 -18.75 8.33
CA GLY A 37 -19.65 -18.84 8.38
C GLY A 37 -20.44 -17.76 7.63
N CYS A 38 -19.79 -16.74 7.04
CA CYS A 38 -20.47 -15.63 6.36
C CYS A 38 -20.15 -15.47 4.86
N GLY A 39 -19.33 -16.37 4.28
CA GLY A 39 -18.92 -16.30 2.89
C GLY A 39 -17.78 -15.32 2.61
N SER A 40 -17.53 -15.05 1.33
CA SER A 40 -16.41 -14.22 0.86
C SER A 40 -16.87 -13.16 -0.14
N ASN A 41 -16.33 -11.95 -0.02
CA ASN A 41 -16.57 -10.83 -0.94
C ASN A 41 -15.27 -10.35 -1.58
N LEU A 42 -15.35 -9.86 -2.82
CA LEU A 42 -14.24 -9.20 -3.50
C LEU A 42 -14.35 -7.70 -3.26
N ILE A 43 -13.28 -7.08 -2.76
CA ILE A 43 -13.20 -5.64 -2.55
C ILE A 43 -11.90 -5.11 -3.18
N ASN A 44 -11.92 -3.85 -3.58
CA ASN A 44 -10.71 -3.20 -4.06
C ASN A 44 -9.69 -2.97 -2.91
N GLY A 45 -8.43 -2.74 -3.27
CA GLY A 45 -7.33 -2.61 -2.36
C GLY A 45 -7.50 -1.45 -1.39
N LYS A 46 -8.07 -0.32 -1.84
CA LYS A 46 -8.29 0.83 -0.97
C LYS A 46 -9.28 0.49 0.15
N MET A 47 -10.36 -0.23 -0.19
CA MET A 47 -11.33 -0.70 0.79
C MET A 47 -10.72 -1.72 1.74
N ALA A 48 -9.91 -2.65 1.24
CA ALA A 48 -9.19 -3.60 2.08
C ALA A 48 -8.24 -2.91 3.07
N TYR A 49 -7.56 -1.84 2.63
CA TYR A 49 -6.69 -1.04 3.50
C TYR A 49 -7.45 -0.48 4.70
N GLU A 50 -8.60 0.15 4.47
CA GLU A 50 -9.37 0.78 5.55
C GLU A 50 -9.94 -0.22 6.56
N MET A 51 -10.19 -1.47 6.15
CA MET A 51 -10.68 -2.52 7.05
C MET A 51 -9.59 -3.09 7.96
N LEU A 52 -8.34 -3.12 7.50
CA LEU A 52 -7.18 -3.66 8.23
C LEU A 52 -6.78 -2.76 9.42
N SER A 53 -6.38 -3.41 10.51
CA SER A 53 -5.68 -2.80 11.63
C SER A 53 -4.30 -2.26 11.20
N PRO A 54 -3.67 -1.39 12.02
CA PRO A 54 -2.31 -0.91 11.73
C PRO A 54 -1.29 -2.04 11.48
N ASP A 55 -1.41 -3.16 12.19
CA ASP A 55 -0.50 -4.30 11.98
C ASP A 55 -0.85 -5.12 10.74
N GLY A 56 -2.13 -5.23 10.39
CA GLY A 56 -2.58 -5.78 9.11
C GLY A 56 -2.03 -4.98 7.92
N LYS A 57 -2.12 -3.65 7.98
CA LYS A 57 -1.55 -2.72 6.98
C LYS A 57 -0.05 -2.94 6.80
N LYS A 58 0.71 -3.07 7.90
CA LYS A 58 2.16 -3.37 7.85
C LYS A 58 2.45 -4.72 7.19
N LYS A 59 1.69 -5.78 7.51
CA LYS A 59 1.86 -7.11 6.90
C LYS A 59 1.65 -7.07 5.40
N ALA A 60 0.58 -6.40 4.95
CA ALA A 60 0.32 -6.22 3.52
C ALA A 60 1.47 -5.50 2.83
N LEU A 61 1.97 -4.39 3.41
CA LEU A 61 3.10 -3.62 2.88
C LEU A 61 4.41 -4.42 2.82
N LYS A 62 4.58 -5.39 3.72
CA LYS A 62 5.69 -6.37 3.68
C LYS A 62 5.49 -7.47 2.63
N GLY A 63 4.37 -7.46 1.90
CA GLY A 63 4.09 -8.39 0.81
C GLY A 63 3.22 -9.58 1.19
N SER A 64 2.68 -9.64 2.41
CA SER A 64 1.75 -10.70 2.81
C SER A 64 0.51 -10.69 1.91
N LYS A 65 0.27 -11.82 1.24
CA LYS A 65 -0.89 -12.02 0.37
C LYS A 65 -2.14 -12.43 1.15
N LYS A 66 -1.98 -13.01 2.34
CA LYS A 66 -3.06 -13.46 3.21
C LYS A 66 -2.87 -12.89 4.62
N ILE A 67 -3.91 -12.26 5.17
CA ILE A 67 -3.87 -11.58 6.46
C ILE A 67 -5.16 -11.89 7.20
N SER A 68 -5.06 -12.52 8.37
CA SER A 68 -6.19 -12.67 9.28
C SER A 68 -6.20 -11.51 10.26
N ASP A 69 -7.31 -10.77 10.32
CA ASP A 69 -7.45 -9.58 11.15
C ASP A 69 -8.92 -9.34 11.51
N LYS A 70 -9.19 -8.98 12.78
CA LYS A 70 -10.54 -8.73 13.33
C LYS A 70 -11.59 -9.81 12.98
N GLY A 71 -11.17 -11.07 12.91
CA GLY A 71 -12.06 -12.19 12.53
C GLY A 71 -12.37 -12.29 11.03
N PHE A 72 -11.72 -11.49 10.19
CA PHE A 72 -11.76 -11.59 8.74
C PHE A 72 -10.43 -12.12 8.19
N VAL A 73 -10.49 -12.74 7.02
CA VAL A 73 -9.33 -13.19 6.25
C VAL A 73 -9.30 -12.40 4.96
N PHE A 74 -8.25 -11.62 4.78
CA PHE A 74 -7.97 -10.80 3.60
C PHE A 74 -6.96 -11.54 2.73
N GLU A 75 -7.31 -11.85 1.49
CA GLU A 75 -6.46 -12.55 0.53
C GLU A 75 -6.34 -11.78 -0.79
N ARG A 76 -5.14 -11.29 -1.10
CA ARG A 76 -4.84 -10.53 -2.33
C ARG A 76 -4.79 -11.48 -3.53
N LYS A 77 -5.69 -11.28 -4.49
CA LYS A 77 -5.64 -11.95 -5.79
C LYS A 77 -4.48 -11.33 -6.61
N ILE A 78 -3.66 -12.18 -7.22
CA ILE A 78 -2.52 -11.80 -8.08
C ILE A 78 -2.78 -12.34 -9.47
#